data_AF-A0A9D7ST85-F1
#
_entry.id   AF-A0A9D7ST85-F1
#
_cell.length_a   1.000
_cell.length_b   1.000
_cell.length_c   1.000
_cell.angle_alpha   90.00
_cell.angle_beta   90.00
_cell.angle_gamma   90.00
#
_symmetry.space_group_name_H-M   'P 1'
#
loop_
_entity.id
_entity.type
_entity.pdbx_description
1 polymer ?
#
loop_
_entity_poly.entity_id
_entity_poly.type
_entity_poly.pdbx_seq_one_letter_code
_entity_poly.pdbx_strand_id
1 'polypeptide(L)'
;MGYWTAPWILLLICWFSPGKPKSIPKTVIDGRALFSSCNLIVDAGHDTSICIGGQLILQGSIIGDSAFLEWTPHDGLNDPFVLHPTATIDSAITYTLTALGFDTANHNLVVNSNFEQGNTGFYSEQTFVSDMPGMQNEMYPNGTYTLIDNPILVNDTWPNCADHTGGAGVNMMLINGTSTIDTVWCQTIPVLPYHYYMFTGWACPFNVNAPPTLLVSFNGGLSDTLLVFR
;
A
#
# COMPACT_ATOMS: atom_id res chain seq x y z
N MET A 1 19.88 22.33 1.53
CA MET A 1 20.18 20.91 1.82
C MET A 1 19.17 20.09 1.04
N GLY A 2 19.64 19.15 0.23
CA GLY A 2 18.87 18.53 -0.85
C GLY A 2 17.63 17.80 -0.33
N TYR A 3 16.46 18.19 -0.85
CA TYR A 3 15.20 17.48 -0.68
C TYR A 3 15.31 16.16 -1.46
N TRP A 4 15.46 15.06 -0.74
CA TRP A 4 15.29 13.73 -1.29
C TRP A 4 13.84 13.33 -1.03
N THR A 5 13.04 13.30 -2.09
CA THR A 5 11.74 12.65 -2.08
C THR A 5 11.83 11.34 -2.86
N ALA A 6 11.18 10.31 -2.30
CA ALA A 6 10.70 9.07 -2.92
C ALA A 6 11.49 7.78 -2.57
N PRO A 7 10.85 6.58 -2.64
CA PRO A 7 9.51 6.32 -3.15
C PRO A 7 8.63 5.45 -2.23
N TRP A 8 7.39 5.33 -2.65
CA TRP A 8 6.22 4.85 -1.94
C TRP A 8 6.32 3.36 -1.62
N ILE A 9 5.64 2.92 -0.55
CA ILE A 9 5.46 1.49 -0.26
C ILE A 9 4.03 1.14 -0.66
N LEU A 10 3.90 0.52 -1.84
CA LEU A 10 2.68 -0.14 -2.27
C LEU A 10 2.69 -1.57 -1.75
N LEU A 11 1.95 -1.82 -0.67
CA LEU A 11 1.80 -3.16 -0.10
C LEU A 11 0.51 -3.78 -0.64
N LEU A 12 0.62 -4.47 -1.79
CA LEU A 12 -0.45 -5.32 -2.31
C LEU A 12 -0.40 -6.66 -1.59
N ILE A 13 -1.33 -6.89 -0.67
CA ILE A 13 -1.47 -8.19 0.00
C ILE A 13 -2.74 -8.87 -0.49
N CYS A 14 -2.55 -9.85 -1.37
CA CYS A 14 -3.60 -10.77 -1.78
C CYS A 14 -3.80 -11.81 -0.69
N TRP A 15 -5.01 -11.91 -0.14
CA TRP A 15 -5.36 -13.00 0.77
C TRP A 15 -5.76 -14.24 -0.03
N PHE A 16 -5.00 -15.34 0.09
CA PHE A 16 -5.38 -16.64 -0.46
C PHE A 16 -5.76 -17.59 0.70
N SER A 17 -7.03 -17.98 0.77
CA SER A 17 -7.45 -19.12 1.60
C SER A 17 -7.27 -20.41 0.79
N PRO A 18 -6.66 -21.48 1.34
CA PRO A 18 -6.48 -22.74 0.62
C PRO A 18 -7.82 -23.48 0.59
N GLY A 19 -8.61 -23.23 -0.45
CA GLY A 19 -9.92 -23.86 -0.62
C GLY A 19 -10.44 -23.71 -2.04
N LYS A 20 -9.84 -24.44 -2.99
CA LYS A 20 -10.23 -24.64 -4.42
C LYS A 20 -10.44 -23.34 -5.23
N PRO A 21 -9.74 -23.13 -6.36
CA PRO A 21 -10.01 -22.00 -7.22
C PRO A 21 -11.41 -22.19 -7.84
N LYS A 22 -12.39 -21.45 -7.34
CA LYS A 22 -13.51 -21.06 -8.18
C LYS A 22 -13.04 -19.83 -8.93
N SER A 23 -12.71 -20.05 -10.20
CA SER A 23 -12.85 -19.01 -11.21
C SER A 23 -14.08 -18.18 -10.90
N ILE A 24 -13.96 -16.85 -10.89
CA ILE A 24 -15.14 -16.02 -11.09
C ILE A 24 -15.39 -16.11 -12.58
N PRO A 25 -16.42 -16.83 -13.06
CA PRO A 25 -16.76 -16.76 -14.46
C PRO A 25 -17.42 -15.39 -14.64
N LYS A 26 -16.73 -14.45 -15.28
CA LYS A 26 -17.47 -13.41 -16.01
C LYS A 26 -17.72 -13.93 -17.40
N THR A 27 -18.70 -14.82 -17.49
CA THR A 27 -19.45 -15.04 -18.72
C THR A 27 -20.08 -13.70 -19.09
N VAL A 28 -19.63 -13.10 -20.17
CA VAL A 28 -20.41 -12.07 -20.86
C VAL A 28 -21.58 -12.80 -21.52
N ILE A 29 -22.76 -12.74 -20.90
CA ILE A 29 -24.04 -13.02 -21.57
C ILE A 29 -24.85 -11.72 -21.49
N ASP A 30 -25.23 -11.20 -22.65
CA ASP A 30 -26.17 -10.11 -22.89
C ASP A 30 -25.93 -8.75 -22.22
N GLY A 31 -25.19 -7.88 -22.93
CA GLY A 31 -25.60 -6.49 -23.18
C GLY A 31 -25.80 -5.52 -21.99
N ARG A 32 -25.53 -5.91 -20.75
CA ARG A 32 -25.57 -5.03 -19.58
C ARG A 32 -24.24 -5.15 -18.84
N ALA A 33 -23.38 -4.15 -19.04
CA ALA A 33 -22.23 -3.93 -18.17
C ALA A 33 -22.75 -3.68 -16.74
N LEU A 34 -22.62 -4.69 -15.88
CA LEU A 34 -22.70 -4.48 -14.44
C LEU A 34 -21.42 -3.73 -14.07
N PHE A 35 -21.55 -2.42 -13.85
CA PHE A 35 -20.48 -1.56 -13.36
C PHE A 35 -19.85 -2.22 -12.13
N SER A 36 -18.58 -2.58 -12.24
CA SER A 36 -17.73 -2.81 -11.07
C SER A 36 -17.79 -1.51 -10.24
N SER A 37 -18.03 -1.60 -8.93
CA SER A 37 -18.12 -0.42 -8.05
C SER A 37 -16.86 0.45 -8.08
N CYS A 38 -15.75 -0.11 -8.58
CA CYS A 38 -14.46 0.53 -8.74
C CYS A 38 -14.29 1.42 -10.00
N ASN A 39 -15.31 1.64 -10.84
CA ASN A 39 -15.17 2.37 -12.12
C ASN A 39 -13.99 1.89 -13.01
N LEU A 40 -13.56 0.63 -12.81
CA LEU A 40 -12.45 0.03 -13.52
C LEU A 40 -12.97 -0.73 -14.73
N ILE A 41 -12.49 -0.37 -15.92
CA ILE A 41 -12.77 -1.09 -17.17
C ILE A 41 -11.43 -1.64 -17.66
N VAL A 42 -11.39 -2.94 -17.94
CA VAL A 42 -10.18 -3.67 -18.36
C VAL A 42 -10.45 -4.37 -19.68
N ASP A 43 -9.54 -4.20 -20.63
CA ASP A 43 -9.60 -4.83 -21.95
C ASP A 43 -8.22 -5.44 -22.27
N ALA A 44 -8.17 -6.71 -22.65
CA ALA A 44 -6.94 -7.40 -23.03
C ALA A 44 -6.53 -7.13 -24.49
N GLY A 45 -7.34 -6.40 -25.24
CA GLY A 45 -7.14 -6.15 -26.66
C GLY A 45 -7.67 -7.28 -27.53
N HIS A 46 -7.44 -7.16 -28.83
CA HIS A 46 -7.96 -8.09 -29.83
C HIS A 46 -7.11 -9.36 -29.95
N ASP A 47 -7.76 -10.50 -30.15
CA ASP A 47 -7.09 -11.74 -30.54
C ASP A 47 -6.27 -11.54 -31.82
N THR A 48 -5.02 -12.02 -31.80
CA THR A 48 -4.07 -11.83 -32.90
C THR A 48 -3.41 -13.15 -33.24
N SER A 49 -3.26 -13.42 -34.54
CA SER A 49 -2.51 -14.57 -35.04
C SER A 49 -1.10 -14.15 -35.49
N ILE A 50 -0.08 -14.88 -35.03
CA ILE A 50 1.32 -14.69 -35.40
C ILE A 50 1.95 -16.04 -35.76
N CYS A 51 3.08 -16.02 -36.46
CA CYS A 51 3.88 -17.23 -36.68
C CYS A 51 4.47 -17.75 -35.36
N ILE A 52 4.62 -19.08 -35.26
CA ILE A 52 5.31 -19.74 -34.15
C ILE A 52 6.73 -19.18 -34.01
N GLY A 53 7.15 -18.90 -32.77
CA GLY A 53 8.40 -18.24 -32.42
C GLY A 53 8.40 -16.72 -32.65
N GLY A 54 7.28 -16.16 -33.11
CA GLY A 54 7.12 -14.72 -33.29
C GLY A 54 6.89 -13.97 -31.98
N GLN A 55 7.16 -12.67 -32.00
CA GLN A 55 6.92 -11.77 -30.88
C GLN A 55 5.74 -10.83 -31.15
N LEU A 56 4.89 -10.64 -30.15
CA LEU A 56 3.72 -9.77 -30.20
C LEU A 56 3.69 -8.87 -28.96
N ILE A 57 3.39 -7.59 -29.13
CA ILE A 57 3.09 -6.71 -27.99
C ILE A 57 1.60 -6.81 -27.70
N LEU A 58 1.24 -7.23 -26.47
CA LEU A 58 -0.16 -7.28 -26.05
C LEU A 58 -0.69 -5.85 -25.86
N GLN A 59 -1.90 -5.58 -26.35
CA GLN A 59 -2.50 -4.24 -26.38
C GLN A 59 -3.59 -4.10 -25.32
N GLY A 60 -3.20 -4.25 -24.05
CA GLY A 60 -4.12 -4.07 -22.92
C GLY A 60 -4.52 -2.61 -22.73
N SER A 61 -5.74 -2.36 -22.26
CA SER A 61 -6.17 -1.03 -21.82
C SER A 61 -6.92 -1.09 -20.50
N ILE A 62 -6.74 -0.06 -19.69
CA ILE A 62 -7.39 0.12 -18.39
C ILE A 62 -7.93 1.54 -18.32
N ILE A 63 -9.20 1.69 -17.94
CA ILE A 63 -9.83 2.97 -17.61
C ILE A 63 -10.15 2.96 -16.11
N GLY A 64 -9.73 4.01 -15.40
CA GLY A 64 -9.85 4.14 -13.94
C GLY A 64 -8.49 4.05 -13.23
N ASP A 65 -8.48 4.32 -11.92
CA ASP A 65 -7.27 4.26 -11.11
C ASP A 65 -6.98 2.81 -10.69
N SER A 66 -6.06 2.14 -11.41
CA SER A 66 -5.58 0.81 -11.08
C SER A 66 -4.38 0.87 -10.14
N ALA A 67 -4.41 0.07 -9.08
CA ALA A 67 -3.30 -0.15 -8.15
C ALA A 67 -2.38 -1.30 -8.60
N PHE A 68 -2.93 -2.27 -9.32
CA PHE A 68 -2.23 -3.47 -9.74
C PHE A 68 -2.75 -3.96 -11.09
N LEU A 69 -1.86 -4.57 -11.87
CA LEU A 69 -2.19 -5.29 -13.08
C LEU A 69 -1.27 -6.50 -13.25
N GLU A 70 -1.78 -7.54 -13.90
CA GLU A 70 -1.03 -8.75 -14.20
C GLU A 70 -1.61 -9.47 -15.43
N TRP A 71 -0.73 -9.93 -16.30
CA TRP A 71 -1.03 -10.86 -17.37
C TRP A 71 -0.75 -12.30 -16.94
N THR A 72 -1.70 -13.21 -17.18
CA THR A 72 -1.51 -14.66 -16.97
C THR A 72 -1.91 -15.47 -18.20
N PRO A 73 -1.22 -16.56 -18.55
CA PRO A 73 0.00 -17.05 -17.89
C PRO A 73 1.22 -16.16 -18.16
N HIS A 74 2.30 -16.33 -17.39
CA HIS A 74 3.54 -15.55 -17.56
C HIS A 74 4.42 -16.07 -18.72
N ASP A 75 4.11 -17.26 -19.23
CA ASP A 75 4.88 -17.93 -20.27
C ASP A 75 5.10 -17.03 -21.49
N GLY A 76 6.36 -16.86 -21.88
CA GLY A 76 6.75 -16.08 -23.05
C GLY A 76 6.67 -14.55 -22.88
N LEU A 77 6.17 -14.04 -21.75
CA LEU A 77 6.12 -12.59 -21.47
C LEU A 77 7.48 -12.09 -20.97
N ASN A 78 7.91 -10.93 -21.47
CA ASN A 78 9.11 -10.27 -20.94
C ASN A 78 8.90 -9.67 -19.55
N ASP A 79 7.69 -9.19 -19.27
CA ASP A 79 7.27 -8.66 -17.96
C ASP A 79 5.74 -8.77 -17.83
N PRO A 80 5.19 -9.67 -17.01
CA PRO A 80 3.74 -9.85 -16.88
C PRO A 80 3.05 -8.70 -16.12
N PHE A 81 3.79 -7.76 -15.52
CA PHE A 81 3.27 -6.69 -14.67
C PHE A 81 3.23 -5.31 -15.35
N VAL A 82 3.48 -5.25 -16.67
CA VAL A 82 3.28 -4.04 -17.49
C VAL A 82 2.06 -4.18 -18.39
N LEU A 83 1.45 -3.05 -18.75
CA LEU A 83 0.22 -3.05 -19.56
C LEU A 83 0.45 -3.58 -20.99
N HIS A 84 1.64 -3.36 -21.53
CA HIS A 84 2.01 -3.73 -22.90
C HIS A 84 3.26 -4.63 -22.93
N PRO A 85 3.17 -5.88 -22.44
CA PRO A 85 4.29 -6.80 -22.48
C PRO A 85 4.54 -7.28 -23.91
N THR A 86 5.79 -7.68 -24.18
CA THR A 86 6.16 -8.44 -25.37
C THR A 86 6.06 -9.92 -25.06
N ALA A 87 5.20 -10.64 -25.79
CA ALA A 87 4.97 -12.07 -25.71
C ALA A 87 5.70 -12.80 -26.84
N THR A 88 6.46 -13.84 -26.51
CA THR A 88 7.04 -14.79 -27.48
C THR A 88 6.15 -16.02 -27.58
N ILE A 89 5.60 -16.29 -28.77
CA ILE A 89 4.51 -17.26 -28.96
C ILE A 89 5.03 -18.54 -29.62
N ASP A 90 5.28 -19.57 -28.82
CA ASP A 90 5.76 -20.88 -29.32
C ASP A 90 4.63 -21.87 -29.62
N SER A 91 3.43 -21.62 -29.09
CA SER A 91 2.20 -22.37 -29.36
C SER A 91 0.98 -21.49 -29.09
N ALA A 92 -0.21 -21.93 -29.53
CA ALA A 92 -1.45 -21.20 -29.27
C ALA A 92 -1.68 -21.04 -27.76
N ILE A 93 -1.81 -19.79 -27.31
CA ILE A 93 -1.92 -19.43 -25.89
C ILE A 93 -2.97 -18.34 -25.71
N THR A 94 -3.64 -18.34 -24.56
CA THR A 94 -4.62 -17.31 -24.18
C THR A 94 -4.06 -16.55 -22.98
N TYR A 95 -3.83 -15.25 -23.15
CA TYR A 95 -3.47 -14.36 -22.05
C TYR A 95 -4.71 -13.68 -21.47
N THR A 96 -4.75 -13.56 -20.14
CA THR A 96 -5.78 -12.87 -19.37
C THR A 96 -5.14 -11.69 -18.65
N LEU A 97 -5.63 -10.48 -18.92
CA LEU A 97 -5.27 -9.28 -18.17
C LEU A 97 -6.19 -9.13 -16.96
N THR A 98 -5.61 -9.11 -15.77
CA THR A 98 -6.30 -8.80 -14.52
C THR A 98 -5.82 -7.45 -14.02
N ALA A 99 -6.72 -6.60 -13.53
CA ALA A 99 -6.37 -5.38 -12.84
C ALA A 99 -7.22 -5.20 -11.56
N LEU A 100 -6.63 -4.58 -10.56
CA LEU A 100 -7.28 -4.17 -9.32
C LEU A 100 -7.19 -2.65 -9.20
N GLY A 101 -8.28 -2.00 -8.82
CA GLY A 101 -8.34 -0.55 -8.65
C GLY A 101 -8.99 -0.14 -7.34
N PHE A 102 -9.08 1.16 -7.13
CA PHE A 102 -9.73 1.73 -5.95
C PHE A 102 -11.22 1.90 -6.14
N ASP A 103 -11.98 1.38 -5.19
CA ASP A 103 -13.38 1.75 -5.07
C ASP A 103 -13.47 3.13 -4.44
N THR A 104 -13.59 4.16 -5.29
CA THR A 104 -13.71 5.56 -4.85
C THR A 104 -15.03 5.84 -4.10
N ALA A 105 -16.00 4.91 -4.14
CA ALA A 105 -17.24 5.01 -3.38
C ALA A 105 -17.13 4.37 -1.99
N ASN A 106 -16.13 3.52 -1.74
CA ASN A 106 -15.85 2.95 -0.43
C ASN A 106 -14.81 3.79 0.31
N HIS A 107 -15.19 4.27 1.50
CA HIS A 107 -14.34 5.11 2.33
C HIS A 107 -13.12 4.34 2.86
N ASN A 108 -12.04 5.08 3.11
CA ASN A 108 -10.91 4.59 3.91
C ASN A 108 -11.44 3.96 5.21
N LEU A 109 -11.13 2.68 5.41
CA LEU A 109 -11.59 1.93 6.58
C LEU A 109 -10.79 2.25 7.83
N VAL A 110 -9.60 2.84 7.67
CA VAL A 110 -8.76 3.27 8.78
C VAL A 110 -9.35 4.53 9.39
N VAL A 111 -9.74 4.46 10.66
CA VAL A 111 -10.16 5.66 11.40
C VAL A 111 -8.94 6.45 11.87
N ASN A 112 -9.06 7.78 11.88
CA ASN A 112 -7.98 8.70 12.26
C ASN A 112 -6.65 8.43 11.52
N SER A 113 -6.73 8.09 10.23
CA SER A 113 -5.56 7.74 9.40
C SER A 113 -4.54 8.85 9.22
N ASN A 114 -4.92 10.10 9.51
CA ASN A 114 -4.07 11.29 9.42
C ASN A 114 -3.72 11.88 10.79
N PHE A 115 -4.06 11.20 11.89
CA PHE A 115 -3.73 11.62 13.27
C PHE A 115 -4.33 12.95 13.77
N GLU A 116 -5.21 13.61 13.01
CA GLU A 116 -5.83 14.89 13.40
C GLU A 116 -6.80 14.79 14.58
N GLN A 117 -7.28 13.58 14.89
CA GLN A 117 -8.11 13.34 16.07
C GLN A 117 -7.27 13.02 17.32
N GLY A 118 -5.96 13.30 17.27
CA GLY A 118 -5.01 13.06 18.34
C GLY A 118 -4.81 11.57 18.62
N ASN A 119 -4.55 11.23 19.89
CA ASN A 119 -4.28 9.86 20.33
C ASN A 119 -5.58 9.02 20.47
N THR A 120 -6.29 8.83 19.36
CA THR A 120 -7.55 8.08 19.32
C THR A 120 -7.63 7.18 18.09
N GLY A 121 -8.43 6.11 18.17
CA GLY A 121 -8.71 5.23 17.04
C GLY A 121 -7.67 4.15 16.78
N PHE A 122 -6.56 4.10 17.52
CA PHE A 122 -5.55 3.05 17.40
C PHE A 122 -4.99 2.64 18.76
N TYR A 123 -4.24 1.55 18.78
CA TYR A 123 -3.52 1.01 19.92
C TYR A 123 -2.01 1.11 19.68
N SER A 124 -1.26 1.34 20.76
CA SER A 124 0.21 1.32 20.77
C SER A 124 0.69 0.70 22.08
N GLU A 125 1.75 -0.11 22.01
CA GLU A 125 2.49 -0.63 23.16
C GLU A 125 3.50 0.39 23.69
N GLN A 126 3.78 1.46 22.92
CA GLN A 126 4.67 2.54 23.31
C GLN A 126 4.00 3.46 24.34
N THR A 127 4.81 4.23 25.06
CA THR A 127 4.32 5.25 26.01
C THR A 127 3.94 6.52 25.26
N PHE A 128 2.68 6.94 25.37
CA PHE A 128 2.24 8.21 24.81
C PHE A 128 2.81 9.39 25.60
N VAL A 129 3.36 10.37 24.89
CA VAL A 129 3.90 11.61 25.45
C VAL A 129 3.11 12.79 24.88
N SER A 130 2.63 13.69 25.73
CA SER A 130 2.00 14.94 25.29
C SER A 130 3.04 16.06 25.26
N ASP A 131 2.93 16.95 24.27
CA ASP A 131 3.72 18.18 24.20
C ASP A 131 3.46 19.07 25.42
N MET A 132 4.54 19.56 26.05
CA MET A 132 4.48 20.59 27.07
C MET A 132 5.09 21.87 26.49
N PRO A 133 4.28 22.88 26.11
CA PRO A 133 4.77 24.05 25.40
C PRO A 133 5.99 24.71 26.05
N GLY A 134 7.10 24.75 25.32
CA GLY A 134 8.38 25.34 25.75
C GLY A 134 9.36 24.36 26.40
N MET A 135 8.97 23.09 26.54
CA MET A 135 9.87 21.97 26.78
C MET A 135 10.09 21.26 25.44
N GLN A 136 11.29 20.70 25.21
CA GLN A 136 11.68 20.07 23.93
C GLN A 136 12.52 18.81 24.16
N ASN A 137 12.29 18.11 25.28
CA ASN A 137 13.02 16.91 25.67
C ASN A 137 12.11 15.77 26.13
N GLU A 138 10.80 15.91 25.91
CA GLU A 138 9.77 14.97 26.33
C GLU A 138 9.90 13.61 25.63
N MET A 139 10.37 13.61 24.39
CA MET A 139 10.60 12.40 23.58
C MET A 139 12.03 11.88 23.59
N TYR A 140 12.87 12.30 24.56
CA TYR A 140 14.19 11.70 24.76
C TYR A 140 14.13 10.21 25.19
N PRO A 141 13.18 9.78 26.05
CA PRO A 141 13.08 8.37 26.39
C PRO A 141 12.69 7.51 25.18
N ASN A 142 13.44 6.45 24.93
CA ASN A 142 13.07 5.41 23.97
C ASN A 142 11.76 4.74 24.43
N GLY A 143 11.00 4.18 23.49
CA GLY A 143 9.73 3.55 23.84
C GLY A 143 8.56 4.51 23.85
N THR A 144 8.68 5.68 23.19
CA THR A 144 7.70 6.76 23.26
C THR A 144 7.16 7.14 21.90
N TYR A 145 5.92 7.65 21.89
CA TYR A 145 5.31 8.24 20.71
C TYR A 145 4.47 9.47 21.05
N THR A 146 4.25 10.33 20.05
CA THR A 146 3.29 11.44 20.14
C THR A 146 2.61 11.70 18.79
N LEU A 147 1.60 12.56 18.78
CA LEU A 147 0.91 13.05 17.59
C LEU A 147 1.11 14.57 17.55
N ILE A 148 1.93 15.05 16.63
CA ILE A 148 2.31 16.47 16.57
C ILE A 148 2.75 16.85 15.16
N ASP A 149 2.76 18.14 14.87
CA ASP A 149 3.09 18.70 13.56
C ASP A 149 4.54 19.07 13.33
N ASN A 150 5.29 19.20 14.41
CA ASN A 150 6.67 19.61 14.33
C ASN A 150 7.52 18.85 15.36
N PRO A 151 8.48 18.02 14.92
CA PRO A 151 9.29 17.20 15.81
C PRO A 151 10.10 18.02 16.83
N ILE A 152 10.49 19.25 16.46
CA ILE A 152 11.30 20.11 17.33
C ILE A 152 10.55 20.54 18.60
N LEU A 153 9.21 20.45 18.61
CA LEU A 153 8.42 20.83 19.76
C LEU A 153 8.57 19.84 20.92
N VAL A 154 8.96 18.59 20.66
CA VAL A 154 9.06 17.52 21.67
C VAL A 154 10.45 16.90 21.76
N ASN A 155 11.34 17.24 20.81
CA ASN A 155 12.73 16.82 20.80
C ASN A 155 13.61 17.83 20.03
N ASP A 156 14.43 18.58 20.74
CA ASP A 156 15.34 19.61 20.19
C ASP A 156 16.48 19.06 19.31
N THR A 157 16.72 17.75 19.31
CA THR A 157 17.73 17.10 18.45
C THR A 157 17.17 16.63 17.11
N TRP A 158 15.84 16.60 16.96
CA TRP A 158 15.19 16.08 15.76
C TRP A 158 15.08 17.15 14.66
N PRO A 159 15.33 16.77 13.40
CA PRO A 159 15.13 17.70 12.29
C PRO A 159 13.64 18.03 12.16
N ASN A 160 13.34 19.24 11.69
CA ASN A 160 11.98 19.58 11.32
C ASN A 160 11.59 18.77 10.06
N CYS A 161 10.55 17.95 10.17
CA CYS A 161 9.86 17.34 9.04
C CYS A 161 8.40 17.75 9.08
N ALA A 162 7.82 18.01 7.92
CA ALA A 162 6.40 18.30 7.81
C ALA A 162 5.63 17.01 7.52
N ASP A 163 4.37 16.96 7.95
CA ASP A 163 3.44 15.93 7.54
C ASP A 163 3.29 15.87 6.01
N HIS A 164 3.01 14.66 5.50
CA HIS A 164 2.86 14.39 4.08
C HIS A 164 1.47 14.74 3.55
N THR A 165 0.44 14.82 4.40
CA THR A 165 -0.93 15.09 3.93
C THR A 165 -1.07 16.57 3.56
N GLY A 166 -1.14 16.85 2.26
CA GLY A 166 -1.35 18.21 1.77
C GLY A 166 -2.75 18.72 2.14
N GLY A 167 -2.82 19.71 3.03
CA GLY A 167 -4.05 20.42 3.39
C GLY A 167 -4.82 19.79 4.56
N ALA A 168 -4.93 20.55 5.65
CA ALA A 168 -5.70 20.22 6.86
C ALA A 168 -5.45 18.82 7.43
N GLY A 169 -4.18 18.53 7.67
CA GLY A 169 -3.72 17.82 8.85
C GLY A 169 -2.30 18.29 9.11
N VAL A 170 -1.98 18.69 10.34
CA VAL A 170 -0.61 19.06 10.70
C VAL A 170 0.05 17.92 11.46
N ASN A 171 -0.72 17.08 12.17
CA ASN A 171 -0.19 16.04 13.02
C ASN A 171 0.32 14.85 12.22
N MET A 172 1.45 14.34 12.68
CA MET A 172 2.01 13.05 12.30
C MET A 172 2.32 12.27 13.56
N MET A 173 2.37 10.94 13.45
CA MET A 173 2.84 10.11 14.54
C MET A 173 4.37 10.12 14.57
N LEU A 174 4.95 10.67 15.63
CA LEU A 174 6.38 10.60 15.90
C LEU A 174 6.67 9.44 16.85
N ILE A 175 7.73 8.69 16.56
CA ILE A 175 8.07 7.46 17.29
C ILE A 175 9.56 7.50 17.63
N ASN A 176 9.88 7.43 18.92
CA ASN A 176 11.23 7.12 19.38
C ASN A 176 11.29 5.63 19.75
N GLY A 177 11.70 4.80 18.77
CA GLY A 177 11.64 3.36 18.87
C GLY A 177 12.52 2.75 19.98
N THR A 178 12.34 1.46 20.22
CA THR A 178 13.14 0.66 21.16
C THR A 178 14.04 -0.32 20.41
N SER A 179 14.91 -1.03 21.15
CA SER A 179 15.66 -2.17 20.61
C SER A 179 14.85 -3.47 20.58
N THR A 180 13.58 -3.45 21.01
CA THR A 180 12.65 -4.59 20.96
C THR A 180 11.61 -4.39 19.86
N ILE A 181 10.96 -5.48 19.45
CA ILE A 181 9.84 -5.39 18.53
C ILE A 181 8.61 -5.02 19.36
N ASP A 182 8.15 -3.78 19.21
CA ASP A 182 6.96 -3.28 19.88
C ASP A 182 5.94 -2.78 18.86
N THR A 183 4.66 -2.92 19.18
CA THR A 183 3.56 -2.43 18.35
C THR A 183 3.47 -0.91 18.49
N VAL A 184 3.90 -0.19 17.45
CA VAL A 184 3.82 1.28 17.43
C VAL A 184 2.43 1.78 17.06
N TRP A 185 1.72 1.08 16.17
CA TRP A 185 0.35 1.41 15.75
C TRP A 185 -0.40 0.14 15.39
N CYS A 186 -1.64 0.01 15.86
CA CYS A 186 -2.52 -1.11 15.55
C CYS A 186 -3.99 -0.67 15.57
N GLN A 187 -4.77 -1.17 14.62
CA GLN A 187 -6.21 -0.97 14.57
C GLN A 187 -6.89 -2.26 14.10
N THR A 188 -8.03 -2.60 14.69
CA THR A 188 -8.87 -3.70 14.22
C THR A 188 -9.85 -3.17 13.18
N ILE A 189 -9.72 -3.63 11.95
CA ILE A 189 -10.55 -3.20 10.82
C ILE A 189 -11.49 -4.34 10.41
N PRO A 190 -12.82 -4.15 10.47
CA PRO A 190 -13.75 -5.14 9.96
C PRO A 190 -13.66 -5.19 8.43
N VAL A 191 -13.44 -6.39 7.89
CA VAL A 191 -13.37 -6.66 6.45
C VAL A 191 -14.45 -7.65 6.03
N LEU A 192 -14.89 -7.54 4.78
CA LEU A 192 -15.81 -8.48 4.17
C LEU A 192 -15.04 -9.66 3.57
N PRO A 193 -15.59 -10.89 3.66
CA PRO A 193 -14.97 -12.04 3.00
C PRO A 193 -14.95 -11.85 1.48
N TYR A 194 -13.93 -12.40 0.82
CA TYR A 194 -13.74 -12.39 -0.64
C TYR A 194 -13.60 -10.99 -1.27
N HIS A 195 -13.11 -10.02 -0.49
CA HIS A 195 -12.78 -8.68 -0.98
C HIS A 195 -11.27 -8.46 -0.89
N TYR A 196 -10.74 -7.71 -1.86
CA TYR A 196 -9.36 -7.23 -1.85
C TYR A 196 -9.30 -5.88 -1.14
N TYR A 197 -8.25 -5.69 -0.34
CA TYR A 197 -7.99 -4.45 0.37
C TYR A 197 -6.55 -4.02 0.11
N MET A 198 -6.34 -2.71 0.04
CA MET A 198 -5.01 -2.13 -0.04
C MET A 198 -4.70 -1.41 1.26
N PHE A 199 -3.50 -1.63 1.79
CA PHE A 199 -2.96 -0.86 2.90
C PHE A 199 -1.74 -0.06 2.42
N THR A 200 -1.77 1.26 2.64
CA THR A 200 -0.71 2.19 2.26
C THR A 200 -0.49 3.19 3.37
N GLY A 201 0.75 3.65 3.51
CA GLY A 201 1.11 4.69 4.47
C GLY A 201 2.42 5.36 4.10
N TRP A 202 2.69 6.48 4.78
CA TRP A 202 3.92 7.25 4.62
C TRP A 202 4.72 7.17 5.92
N ALA A 203 6.02 6.97 5.78
CA ALA A 203 6.95 6.98 6.88
C ALA A 203 8.26 7.64 6.44
N CYS A 204 8.86 8.43 7.33
CA CYS A 204 10.11 9.12 7.09
C CYS A 204 11.08 8.81 8.23
N PRO A 205 12.25 8.19 7.97
CA PRO A 205 13.25 7.95 9.01
C PRO A 205 14.03 9.22 9.34
N PHE A 206 14.23 9.52 10.63
CA PHE A 206 15.09 10.64 11.06
C PHE A 206 16.58 10.31 11.03
N ASN A 207 16.95 9.10 11.44
CA ASN A 207 18.33 8.68 11.53
C ASN A 207 18.72 7.83 10.31
N VAL A 208 19.26 8.48 9.28
CA VAL A 208 19.74 7.79 8.06
C VAL A 208 20.94 6.88 8.31
N ASN A 209 21.66 7.07 9.42
CA ASN A 209 22.82 6.23 9.77
C ASN A 209 22.43 4.96 10.54
N ALA A 210 21.21 4.92 11.09
CA ALA A 210 20.63 3.78 11.76
C ALA A 210 19.12 3.79 11.50
N PRO A 211 18.69 3.46 10.26
CA PRO A 211 17.31 3.59 9.89
C PRO A 211 16.43 2.61 10.68
N PRO A 212 15.23 3.05 11.09
CA PRO A 212 14.29 2.19 11.77
C PRO A 212 13.82 1.07 10.83
N THR A 213 13.45 -0.05 11.43
CA THR A 213 12.79 -1.16 10.73
C THR A 213 11.33 -1.16 11.14
N LEU A 214 10.42 -1.11 10.17
CA LEU A 214 8.99 -1.25 10.43
C LEU A 214 8.51 -2.62 9.93
N LEU A 215 7.82 -3.34 10.81
CA LEU A 215 7.17 -4.60 10.48
C LEU A 215 5.67 -4.35 10.37
N VAL A 216 5.07 -4.89 9.33
CA VAL A 216 3.61 -4.87 9.15
C VAL A 216 3.10 -6.28 9.41
N SER A 217 2.04 -6.40 10.21
CA SER A 217 1.39 -7.67 10.50
C SER A 217 -0.11 -7.55 10.31
N PHE A 218 -0.76 -8.64 9.92
CA PHE A 218 -2.21 -8.72 9.79
C PHE A 218 -2.68 -9.95 10.57
N ASN A 219 -3.70 -9.76 11.43
CA ASN A 219 -4.24 -10.82 12.29
C ASN A 219 -3.18 -11.52 13.17
N GLY A 220 -2.15 -10.79 13.61
CA GLY A 220 -1.07 -11.32 14.46
C GLY A 220 -0.06 -12.21 13.73
N GLY A 221 -0.24 -12.48 12.44
CA GLY A 221 0.80 -13.04 11.59
C GLY A 221 1.72 -11.92 11.11
N LEU A 222 3.01 -11.97 11.48
CA LEU A 222 4.02 -11.10 10.89
C LEU A 222 4.00 -11.29 9.37
N SER A 223 3.89 -10.21 8.61
CA SER A 223 4.14 -10.28 7.17
C SER A 223 5.65 -10.49 6.98
N ASP A 224 6.03 -11.37 6.05
CA ASP A 224 7.43 -11.51 5.61
C ASP A 224 7.96 -10.22 4.92
N THR A 225 7.11 -9.21 4.76
CA THR A 225 7.49 -7.91 4.21
C THR A 225 8.17 -7.05 5.28
N LEU A 226 9.49 -7.18 5.34
CA LEU A 226 10.36 -6.29 6.11
C LEU A 226 10.49 -4.93 5.38
N LEU A 227 9.98 -3.85 5.97
CA LEU A 227 10.22 -2.50 5.47
C LEU A 227 11.47 -1.94 6.15
N VAL A 228 12.62 -2.07 5.47
CA VAL A 228 13.86 -1.40 5.84
C VAL A 228 13.91 -0.07 5.09
N PHE A 229 13.73 1.03 5.79
CA PHE A 229 14.00 2.35 5.22
C PHE A 229 15.52 2.46 5.03
N ARG A 230 16.00 2.86 3.85
CA ARG A 230 17.44 3.05 3.56
C ARG A 230 17.70 4.49 3.18
#